data_AF-X1T5I0-F1
#
_entry.id   AF-X1T5I0-F1
#
_cell.length_a   1.000
_cell.length_b   1.000
_cell.length_c   1.000
_cell.angle_alpha   90.00
_cell.angle_beta   90.00
_cell.angle_gamma   90.00
#
_symmetry.space_group_name_H-M   'P 1'
#
loop_
_entity.id
_entity.type
_entity.pdbx_description
1 polymer ?
#
loop_
_entity_poly.entity_id
_entity_poly.type
_entity_poly.pdbx_seq_one_letter_code
_entity_poly.pdbx_strand_id
1 'polypeptide(L)'
;MKFLRNIYKKAHPHFTEGGKLSRFFPFFEAVDTLTFWTDEQTKSGPHIRDSLDLKRTMIIVLVALIPATIFGIVNTGYQQALAMGISQSWLANFWVGLQSYLPIMIIAYA
;
A
#
# COMPACT_ATOMS: atom_id res chain seq x y z
N MET A 1 23.78 3.51 -4.04
CA MET A 1 23.72 3.36 -2.57
C MET A 1 23.91 1.88 -2.18
N LYS A 2 25.15 1.39 -2.05
CA LYS A 2 25.42 -0.03 -1.70
C LYS A 2 24.92 -0.39 -0.28
N PHE A 3 24.89 0.60 0.61
CA PHE A 3 24.46 0.44 2.00
C PHE A 3 22.99 0.05 2.13
N LEU A 4 22.08 0.82 1.51
CA LEU A 4 20.64 0.51 1.52
C LEU A 4 20.37 -0.87 0.90
N ARG A 5 20.99 -1.19 -0.23
CA ARG A 5 20.84 -2.50 -0.88
C ARG A 5 21.29 -3.67 0.03
N ASN A 6 22.35 -3.48 0.82
CA ASN A 6 22.82 -4.50 1.75
C ASN A 6 21.87 -4.71 2.94
N ILE A 7 21.22 -3.64 3.42
CA ILE A 7 20.20 -3.73 4.48
C ILE A 7 18.99 -4.53 3.97
N TYR A 8 18.49 -4.20 2.78
CA TYR A 8 17.36 -4.92 2.18
C TYR A 8 17.71 -6.37 1.90
N LYS A 9 18.89 -6.68 1.34
CA LYS A 9 19.35 -8.07 1.14
C LYS A 9 19.44 -8.88 2.44
N LYS A 10 19.76 -8.24 3.57
CA LYS A 10 19.81 -8.91 4.88
C LYS A 10 18.41 -9.14 5.47
N ALA A 11 17.46 -8.25 5.16
CA ALA A 11 16.07 -8.36 5.61
C ALA A 11 15.25 -9.36 4.77
N HIS A 12 15.52 -9.44 3.46
CA HIS A 12 14.79 -10.25 2.48
C HIS A 12 14.52 -11.72 2.89
N PRO A 13 15.48 -12.47 3.50
CA PRO A 13 15.25 -13.87 3.90
C PRO A 13 14.18 -14.05 4.98
N HIS A 14 13.89 -13.01 5.76
CA HIS A 14 12.86 -13.06 6.81
C HIS A 14 11.44 -12.93 6.27
N PHE A 15 11.29 -12.42 5.03
CA PHE A 15 10.02 -12.19 4.36
C PHE A 15 9.75 -13.21 3.25
N THR A 16 10.73 -13.97 2.77
CA THR A 16 10.56 -15.05 1.77
C THR A 16 9.92 -16.32 2.34
N GLU A 17 9.47 -17.22 1.45
CA GLU A 17 8.85 -18.51 1.80
C GLU A 17 9.67 -19.28 2.85
N GLY A 18 9.08 -19.48 4.04
CA GLY A 18 9.72 -20.11 5.21
C GLY A 18 10.14 -19.15 6.34
N GLY A 19 10.08 -17.83 6.13
CA GLY A 19 10.34 -16.81 7.16
C GLY A 19 9.12 -16.54 8.07
N LYS A 20 9.37 -16.15 9.33
CA LYS A 20 8.32 -15.83 10.31
C LYS A 20 7.38 -14.68 9.88
N LEU A 21 7.82 -13.84 8.92
CA LEU A 21 7.11 -12.65 8.45
C LEU A 21 6.62 -12.79 7.00
N SER A 22 6.49 -14.01 6.49
CA SER A 22 6.04 -14.28 5.10
C SER A 22 4.71 -13.61 4.75
N ARG A 23 3.81 -13.41 5.73
CA ARG A 23 2.53 -12.70 5.53
C ARG A 23 2.69 -11.22 5.18
N PHE A 24 3.81 -10.59 5.54
CA PHE A 24 4.12 -9.19 5.23
C PHE A 24 5.01 -9.03 4.00
N PHE A 25 5.28 -10.12 3.27
CA PHE A 25 6.05 -10.09 2.04
C PHE A 25 5.55 -9.05 1.02
N PRO A 26 4.23 -8.90 0.77
CA PRO A 26 3.74 -7.93 -0.22
C PRO A 26 4.08 -6.49 0.15
N PHE A 27 4.07 -6.15 1.44
CA PHE A 27 4.43 -4.81 1.91
C PHE A 27 5.94 -4.56 1.78
N PHE A 28 6.75 -5.55 2.16
CA PHE A 28 8.21 -5.46 2.01
C PHE A 28 8.62 -5.32 0.54
N GLU A 29 8.01 -6.10 -0.35
CA GLU A 29 8.25 -6.04 -1.80
C GLU A 29 7.83 -4.70 -2.41
N ALA A 30 6.70 -4.13 -1.98
CA ALA A 30 6.25 -2.82 -2.44
C ALA A 30 7.25 -1.71 -2.10
N VAL A 31 7.78 -1.72 -0.87
CA VAL A 31 8.79 -0.74 -0.43
C VAL A 31 10.12 -0.92 -1.18
N ASP A 32 10.53 -2.17 -1.41
CA ASP A 32 11.73 -2.49 -2.19
C ASP A 32 11.60 -2.00 -3.64
N THR A 33 10.46 -2.27 -4.29
CA THR A 33 10.17 -1.87 -5.68
C THR A 33 10.09 -0.35 -5.86
N LEU A 34 9.60 0.38 -4.87
CA LEU A 34 9.63 1.85 -4.87
C LEU A 34 11.06 2.39 -4.81
N THR A 35 11.91 1.76 -3.99
CA THR A 35 13.25 2.27 -3.69
C THR A 35 14.29 1.83 -4.72
N PHE A 36 14.15 0.63 -5.25
CA PHE A 36 15.10 0.01 -6.17
C PHE A 36 14.44 -0.34 -7.51
N TRP A 37 15.23 -0.27 -8.58
CA TRP A 37 14.81 -0.68 -9.91
C TRP A 37 15.01 -2.18 -10.08
N THR A 38 14.21 -2.80 -10.96
CA THR A 38 14.40 -4.22 -11.28
C THR A 38 15.75 -4.43 -11.98
N ASP A 39 16.47 -5.49 -11.58
CA ASP A 39 17.73 -5.94 -12.22
C ASP A 39 17.44 -6.98 -13.34
N GLU A 40 16.17 -7.29 -13.60
CA GLU A 40 15.73 -8.25 -14.63
C GLU A 40 16.02 -7.73 -16.05
N GLN A 41 16.73 -8.53 -16.82
CA GLN A 41 17.06 -8.24 -18.22
C GLN A 41 16.34 -9.20 -19.16
N THR A 42 15.88 -8.67 -20.29
CA THR A 42 15.22 -9.49 -21.33
C THR A 42 16.20 -10.49 -21.92
N LYS A 43 15.87 -11.79 -21.85
CA LYS A 43 16.70 -12.88 -22.42
C LYS A 43 16.72 -12.89 -23.96
N SER A 44 15.68 -12.38 -24.60
CA SER A 44 15.55 -12.25 -26.06
C SER A 44 14.97 -10.88 -26.44
N GLY A 45 15.08 -10.50 -27.72
CA GLY A 45 14.58 -9.22 -28.23
C GLY A 45 13.05 -9.11 -28.15
N PRO A 46 12.50 -8.09 -27.48
CA PRO A 46 11.05 -7.89 -27.42
C PRO A 46 10.52 -7.31 -28.75
N HIS A 47 9.24 -7.56 -29.03
CA HIS A 47 8.55 -7.01 -30.21
C HIS A 47 8.43 -5.48 -30.14
N ILE A 48 8.14 -4.93 -28.96
CA ILE A 48 8.07 -3.49 -28.66
C ILE A 48 8.72 -3.27 -27.29
N ARG A 49 9.50 -2.19 -27.14
CA ARG A 49 10.09 -1.78 -25.86
C ARG A 49 9.26 -0.65 -25.26
N ASP A 50 8.75 -0.87 -24.06
CA ASP A 50 8.13 0.17 -23.23
C ASP A 50 9.11 0.60 -22.12
N SER A 51 9.07 1.88 -21.77
CA SER A 51 9.82 2.47 -20.66
C SER A 51 9.08 2.38 -19.33
N LEU A 52 7.78 2.04 -19.34
CA LEU A 52 6.96 1.99 -18.14
C LEU A 52 7.21 0.72 -17.33
N ASP A 53 7.61 0.90 -16.07
CA ASP A 53 7.58 -0.16 -15.07
C ASP A 53 6.17 -0.21 -14.45
N LEU A 54 5.39 -1.20 -14.87
CA LEU A 54 4.00 -1.37 -14.42
C LEU A 54 3.89 -1.54 -12.90
N LYS A 55 4.79 -2.31 -12.28
CA LYS A 55 4.74 -2.57 -10.84
C LYS A 55 5.00 -1.30 -10.06
N ARG A 56 6.04 -0.53 -10.45
CA ARG A 56 6.35 0.76 -9.83
C ARG A 56 5.22 1.76 -10.00
N THR A 57 4.69 1.88 -11.21
CA THR A 57 3.60 2.82 -11.52
C THR A 57 2.36 2.52 -10.67
N MET A 58 2.01 1.25 -10.51
CA MET A 58 0.89 0.82 -9.68
C MET A 58 1.07 1.19 -8.20
N ILE A 59 2.28 1.03 -7.64
CA ILE A 59 2.54 1.39 -6.24
C ILE A 59 2.51 2.91 -6.05
N ILE A 60 3.00 3.69 -7.01
CA ILE A 60 2.90 5.16 -6.97
C ILE A 60 1.43 5.60 -6.91
N VAL A 61 0.55 4.98 -7.71
CA VAL A 61 -0.89 5.24 -7.67
C VAL A 61 -1.46 4.88 -6.29
N LEU A 62 -1.10 3.73 -5.72
CA LEU A 62 -1.52 3.34 -4.37
C LEU A 62 -1.12 4.38 -3.32
N VAL A 63 0.12 4.86 -3.34
CA VAL A 63 0.62 5.90 -2.43
C VAL A 63 -0.14 7.21 -2.61
N ALA A 64 -0.44 7.59 -3.85
CA ALA A 64 -1.20 8.79 -4.17
C ALA A 64 -2.65 8.75 -3.67
N LEU A 65 -3.23 7.55 -3.51
CA LEU A 65 -4.59 7.38 -3.01
C LEU A 65 -4.70 7.51 -1.48
N ILE A 66 -3.61 7.35 -0.72
CA ILE A 66 -3.62 7.37 0.76
C ILE A 66 -4.31 8.63 1.33
N PRO A 67 -3.99 9.86 0.89
CA PRO A 67 -4.64 11.07 1.42
C PRO A 67 -6.14 11.12 1.10
N ALA A 68 -6.53 10.69 -0.10
CA ALA A 68 -7.93 10.65 -0.52
C ALA A 68 -8.73 9.64 0.31
N THR A 69 -8.14 8.48 0.60
CA THR A 69 -8.73 7.46 1.47
C THR A 69 -8.93 7.97 2.90
N ILE A 70 -7.94 8.65 3.48
CA ILE A 70 -8.05 9.24 4.82
C ILE A 70 -9.19 10.27 4.86
N PHE A 71 -9.27 11.15 3.85
CA PHE A 71 -10.36 12.11 3.74
C PHE A 71 -11.73 11.42 3.62
N GLY A 72 -11.83 10.36 2.80
CA GLY A 72 -13.05 9.57 2.65
C GLY A 72 -13.52 8.92 3.95
N ILE A 73 -12.60 8.42 4.77
CA ILE A 73 -12.89 7.84 6.10
C ILE A 73 -13.48 8.91 7.04
N VAL A 74 -12.81 10.06 7.16
CA VAL A 74 -13.29 11.18 7.99
C VAL A 74 -14.68 11.64 7.53
N ASN A 75 -14.86 11.80 6.21
CA ASN A 75 -16.11 12.29 5.64
C ASN A 75 -17.26 11.30 5.91
N THR A 76 -17.02 10.00 5.77
CA THR A 76 -18.01 8.97 6.10
C THR A 76 -18.50 9.08 7.55
N GLY A 77 -17.57 9.22 8.50
CA GLY A 77 -17.95 9.41 9.90
C GLY A 77 -18.66 10.74 10.19
N TYR A 78 -18.27 11.81 9.50
CA TYR A 78 -18.95 13.10 9.59
C TYR A 78 -20.40 13.03 9.10
N GLN A 79 -20.65 12.34 7.98
CA GLN A 79 -22.01 12.13 7.47
C GLN A 79 -22.86 11.29 8.43
N GLN A 80 -22.28 10.29 9.08
CA GLN A 80 -22.98 9.52 10.10
C GLN A 80 -23.34 10.37 11.33
N ALA A 81 -22.43 11.22 11.80
CA ALA A 81 -22.68 12.12 12.92
C ALA A 81 -23.77 13.16 12.60
N LEU A 82 -23.77 13.70 11.37
CA LEU A 82 -24.82 14.59 10.87
C LEU A 82 -26.19 13.89 10.85
N ALA A 83 -26.26 12.65 10.36
CA ALA A 83 -27.51 11.89 10.31
C ALA A 83 -28.08 11.57 11.70
N MET A 84 -27.21 11.39 12.70
CA MET A 84 -27.59 11.16 14.09
C MET A 84 -27.87 12.47 14.88
N GLY A 85 -27.58 13.63 14.29
CA GLY A 85 -27.73 14.93 14.96
C GLY A 85 -26.72 15.18 16.08
N ILE A 86 -25.56 14.51 16.08
CA ILE A 86 -24.55 14.61 17.13
C ILE A 86 -23.35 15.42 16.64
N SER A 87 -22.91 16.42 17.40
CA SER A 87 -21.65 17.12 17.12
C SER A 87 -20.47 16.30 17.63
N GLN A 88 -19.73 15.69 16.72
CA GLN A 88 -18.54 14.90 17.02
C GLN A 88 -17.27 15.65 16.64
N SER A 89 -16.18 15.37 17.37
CA SER A 89 -14.85 15.86 17.02
C SER A 89 -14.33 15.18 15.74
N TRP A 90 -13.36 15.82 15.06
CA TRP A 90 -12.74 15.26 13.85
C TRP A 90 -12.14 13.86 14.08
N LEU A 91 -11.54 13.63 15.24
CA LEU A 91 -10.94 12.35 15.60
C LEU A 91 -12.00 11.26 15.86
N ALA A 92 -13.14 11.65 16.46
CA ALA A 92 -14.27 10.74 16.66
C ALA A 92 -14.90 10.33 15.32
N ASN A 93 -15.06 11.27 14.38
CA ASN A 93 -15.54 10.98 13.03
C ASN A 93 -14.59 10.04 12.28
N PHE A 94 -13.27 10.23 12.41
CA PHE A 94 -12.30 9.31 11.84
C PHE A 94 -12.48 7.88 12.37
N TRP A 95 -12.65 7.71 13.68
CA TRP A 95 -12.80 6.38 14.29
C TRP A 95 -14.07 5.66 13.85
N VAL A 96 -15.19 6.39 13.80
CA VAL A 96 -16.47 5.86 13.32
C VAL A 96 -16.38 5.46 11.83
N GLY A 97 -15.84 6.34 10.99
CA GLY A 97 -15.66 6.04 9.57
C GLY A 97 -14.72 4.85 9.33
N LEU A 98 -13.68 4.70 10.16
CA LEU A 98 -12.72 3.61 10.05
C LEU A 98 -13.38 2.26 10.33
N GLN A 99 -14.29 2.20 11.32
CA GLN A 99 -15.06 0.99 11.64
C GLN A 99 -15.94 0.52 10.48
N SER A 100 -16.53 1.45 9.70
CA SER A 100 -17.32 1.12 8.52
C SER A 100 -16.46 0.76 7.31
N TYR A 101 -15.28 1.37 7.16
CA TYR A 101 -14.39 1.17 6.01
C TYR A 101 -13.58 -0.13 6.09
N LEU A 102 -13.09 -0.50 7.28
CA LEU A 102 -12.23 -1.68 7.46
C LEU A 102 -12.86 -3.00 6.98
N PRO A 103 -14.13 -3.34 7.29
CA PRO A 103 -14.75 -4.58 6.81
C PRO A 103 -14.81 -4.68 5.29
N ILE A 104 -15.08 -3.56 4.61
CA ILE A 104 -15.15 -3.48 3.14
C ILE A 104 -13.77 -3.80 2.55
N MET A 105 -12.71 -3.20 3.09
CA MET A 105 -11.35 -3.44 2.66
C MET A 105 -10.90 -4.88 2.93
N ILE A 106 -11.26 -5.44 4.09
CA ILE A 106 -10.92 -6.82 4.41
C ILE A 106 -11.58 -7.76 3.40
N ILE A 107 -12.86 -7.60 3.08
CA ILE A 107 -13.54 -8.47 2.11
C ILE A 107 -13.01 -8.27 0.68
N ALA A 108 -12.63 -7.05 0.30
CA ALA A 108 -12.15 -6.77 -1.05
C ALA A 108 -10.75 -7.34 -1.34
N TYR A 109 -9.90 -7.48 -0.30
CA TYR A 109 -8.50 -7.90 -0.44
C TYR A 109 -8.15 -9.21 0.29
N ALA A 110 -9.10 -9.83 1.01
CA ALA A 110 -8.97 -11.19 1.55
C ALA A 110 -9.15 -12.24 0.46
#